data_AF-A0A232LR12-F1
#
_entry.id   AF-A0A232LR12-F1
#
_cell.length_a   1.000
_cell.length_b   1.000
_cell.length_c   1.000
_cell.angle_alpha   90.00
_cell.angle_beta   90.00
_cell.angle_gamma   90.00
#
_symmetry.space_group_name_H-M   'P 1'
#
loop_
_entity.id
_entity.type
_entity.pdbx_description
1 polymer ?
#
loop_
_entity_poly.entity_id
_entity_poly.type
_entity_poly.pdbx_seq_one_letter_code
_entity_poly.pdbx_strand_id
1 'polypeptide(L)'
;MNTWLVGGNGDVKAAILLKWARIGHSDRVKGNAELYCVDEVFPAPPPMQAQHQRLRLTRREIFGPTVFPGRNASDEFFLEINLLRTVAKDALDIMHLRPA
;
A
#
# COMPACT_ATOMS: atom_id res chain seq x y z
N MET A 1 6.88 22.42 6.24
CA MET A 1 7.59 22.08 4.98
C MET A 1 7.24 20.63 4.65
N ASN A 2 6.69 20.37 3.46
CA ASN A 2 6.04 19.10 3.09
C ASN A 2 7.07 17.99 2.77
N THR A 3 7.85 17.54 3.77
CA THR A 3 8.85 16.48 3.62
C THR A 3 8.29 15.18 3.05
N TRP A 4 7.02 14.89 3.32
CA TRP A 4 6.32 13.74 2.75
C TRP A 4 6.11 13.82 1.23
N LEU A 5 5.98 15.03 0.65
CA LEU A 5 5.82 15.21 -0.80
C LEU A 5 7.11 14.94 -1.58
N VAL A 6 8.27 14.97 -0.92
CA VAL A 6 9.58 14.63 -1.51
C VAL A 6 10.09 13.27 -1.02
N GLY A 7 9.20 12.40 -0.55
CA GLY A 7 9.55 11.06 -0.07
C GLY A 7 10.44 11.07 1.17
N GLY A 8 10.32 12.07 2.04
CA GLY A 8 11.09 12.15 3.29
C GLY A 8 12.60 12.16 3.06
N ASN A 9 13.09 12.99 2.13
CA ASN A 9 14.50 13.00 1.71
C ASN A 9 14.98 11.65 1.11
N GLY A 10 14.06 10.90 0.50
CA GLY A 10 14.33 9.61 -0.11
C GLY A 10 14.18 8.41 0.83
N ASP A 11 13.83 8.61 2.10
CA ASP A 11 13.61 7.52 3.06
C ASP A 11 12.26 6.81 2.85
N VAL A 12 11.28 7.51 2.30
CA VAL A 12 9.97 6.94 1.94
C VAL A 12 9.97 6.57 0.48
N LYS A 13 9.98 5.27 0.18
CA LYS A 13 9.97 4.73 -1.19
C LYS A 13 8.55 4.43 -1.72
N ALA A 14 7.63 4.13 -0.82
CA ALA A 14 6.22 3.92 -1.12
C ALA A 14 5.36 4.28 0.08
N ALA A 15 4.12 4.70 -0.18
CA ALA A 15 3.09 4.95 0.81
C ALA A 15 1.78 4.29 0.39
N ILE A 16 1.14 3.57 1.31
CA ILE A 16 -0.20 3.01 1.10
C ILE A 16 -1.17 3.82 1.96
N LEU A 17 -2.16 4.41 1.32
CA LEU A 17 -3.25 5.09 1.99
C LEU A 17 -4.48 4.19 1.98
N LEU A 18 -4.87 3.75 3.17
CA LEU A 18 -6.08 2.95 3.35
C LEU A 18 -7.22 3.86 3.83
N LYS A 19 -8.25 4.00 3.02
CA LYS A 19 -9.45 4.80 3.33
C LYS A 19 -10.59 3.86 3.65
N TRP A 20 -11.14 3.94 4.85
CA TRP A 20 -12.27 3.11 5.28
C TRP A 20 -13.43 3.99 5.75
N ALA A 21 -14.65 3.55 5.49
CA ALA A 21 -15.86 4.21 5.95
C ALA A 21 -16.93 3.18 6.32
N ARG A 22 -17.57 3.36 7.47
CA ARG A 22 -18.79 2.62 7.81
C ARG A 22 -19.94 3.05 6.91
N ILE A 23 -20.80 2.10 6.56
CA ILE A 23 -22.01 2.36 5.79
C ILE A 23 -23.13 2.69 6.78
N GLY A 24 -23.45 3.98 6.89
CA GLY A 24 -24.48 4.47 7.81
C GLY A 24 -24.20 4.02 9.25
N HIS A 25 -25.22 3.44 9.89
CA HIS A 25 -25.13 2.89 11.25
C HIS A 25 -24.92 1.37 11.29
N SER A 26 -24.54 0.74 10.18
CA SER A 26 -24.31 -0.72 10.12
C SER A 26 -22.91 -1.12 10.58
N ASP A 27 -22.71 -2.43 10.74
CA ASP A 27 -21.40 -3.07 10.93
C ASP A 27 -20.61 -3.21 9.62
N ARG A 28 -21.17 -2.76 8.48
CA ARG A 28 -20.54 -2.85 7.17
C ARG A 28 -19.56 -1.71 6.90
N VAL A 29 -18.40 -2.07 6.37
CA VAL A 29 -17.34 -1.13 6.02
C VAL A 29 -17.01 -1.27 4.54
N LYS A 30 -16.99 -0.14 3.84
CA LYS A 30 -16.37 -0.01 2.52
C LYS A 30 -14.99 0.62 2.67
N GLY A 31 -14.09 0.32 1.76
CA GLY A 31 -12.80 0.99 1.75
C GLY A 31 -12.09 0.89 0.43
N ASN A 32 -11.15 1.80 0.26
CA ASN A 32 -10.27 1.92 -0.89
C ASN A 32 -8.82 1.89 -0.40
N ALA A 33 -7.96 1.22 -1.14
CA ALA A 33 -6.53 1.30 -0.97
C ALA A 33 -5.95 2.11 -2.13
N GLU A 34 -5.24 3.17 -1.80
CA GLU A 34 -4.48 3.99 -2.74
C GLU A 34 -3.00 3.77 -2.47
N LEU A 35 -2.22 3.62 -3.52
CA LEU A 35 -0.80 3.37 -3.44
C LEU A 35 -0.07 4.50 -4.14
N TYR A 36 0.95 5.02 -3.48
CA TYR A 36 1.80 6.09 -3.96
C TYR A 36 3.25 5.62 -3.93
N CYS A 37 3.86 5.51 -5.10
CA CYS A 37 5.30 5.34 -5.23
C CYS A 37 5.93 6.66 -5.60
N VAL A 38 7.25 6.76 -5.46
CA VAL A 38 8.01 7.96 -5.82
C VAL A 38 7.98 8.23 -7.35
N ASP A 39 7.39 7.35 -8.14
CA ASP A 39 7.15 7.57 -9.57
C ASP A 39 5.96 8.52 -9.81
N GLU A 40 6.18 9.49 -10.70
CA GLU A 40 5.35 10.66 -11.05
C GLU A 40 3.93 10.73 -10.47
N VAL A 41 3.80 11.55 -9.43
CA VAL A 41 2.52 11.85 -8.76
C VAL A 41 1.60 12.68 -9.65
N PHE A 42 2.15 13.46 -10.59
CA PHE A 42 1.38 14.22 -11.58
C PHE A 42 2.15 14.44 -12.90
N PRO A 43 1.46 14.38 -14.06
CA PRO A 43 0.07 13.97 -14.20
C PRO A 43 -0.10 12.46 -14.03
N ALA A 44 -1.25 12.04 -13.50
CA ALA A 44 -1.55 10.64 -13.28
C ALA A 44 -1.47 9.85 -14.61
N PRO A 45 -0.85 8.66 -14.64
CA PRO A 45 -0.77 7.85 -15.84
C PRO A 45 -2.18 7.38 -16.27
N PRO A 46 -2.43 7.23 -17.60
CA PRO A 46 -3.71 6.80 -18.14
C PRO A 46 -4.31 5.55 -17.46
N PRO A 47 -5.65 5.44 -17.32
CA PRO A 47 -6.32 4.37 -16.56
C PRO A 47 -5.93 2.93 -16.93
N MET A 48 -5.63 2.66 -18.20
CA MET A 48 -5.18 1.35 -18.68
C MET A 48 -3.84 0.90 -18.08
N GLN A 49 -2.99 1.84 -17.67
CA GLN A 49 -1.67 1.57 -17.09
C GLN A 49 -1.76 1.36 -15.58
N ALA A 50 -2.70 2.03 -14.90
CA ALA A 50 -2.94 1.86 -13.47
C ALA A 50 -3.56 0.50 -13.11
N GLN A 51 -4.43 -0.06 -13.98
CA GLN A 51 -5.10 -1.35 -13.71
C GLN A 51 -4.15 -2.57 -13.72
N HIS A 52 -2.96 -2.46 -14.30
CA HIS A 52 -1.97 -3.53 -14.35
C HIS A 52 -0.73 -3.28 -13.49
N GLN A 53 -0.72 -2.21 -12.68
CA GLN A 53 0.37 -1.96 -11.74
C GLN A 53 0.34 -2.98 -10.61
N ARG A 54 1.13 -4.05 -10.78
CA ARG A 54 1.63 -4.82 -9.65
C ARG A 54 2.73 -4.00 -9.02
N LEU A 55 2.55 -3.62 -7.76
CA LEU A 55 3.61 -2.94 -7.05
C LEU A 55 4.71 -3.94 -6.77
N ARG A 56 5.86 -3.69 -7.40
CA ARG A 56 7.08 -4.46 -7.24
C ARG A 56 8.00 -3.67 -6.32
N LEU A 57 8.02 -4.03 -5.05
CA LEU A 57 8.97 -3.47 -4.09
C LEU A 57 10.11 -4.45 -3.90
N THR A 58 11.33 -3.96 -3.94
CA THR A 58 12.49 -4.74 -3.52
C THR A 58 12.57 -4.84 -2.00
N ARG A 59 13.24 -5.88 -1.50
CA ARG A 59 13.53 -6.04 -0.08
C ARG A 59 14.20 -4.80 0.51
N ARG A 60 15.11 -4.18 -0.24
CA ARG A 60 15.80 -2.94 0.16
C ARG A 60 14.84 -1.76 0.31
N GLU A 61 13.81 -1.67 -0.53
CA GLU A 61 12.82 -0.58 -0.44
C GLU A 61 11.88 -0.75 0.76
N ILE A 62 11.65 -1.99 1.21
CA ILE A 62 10.81 -2.30 2.37
C ILE A 62 11.59 -2.17 3.69
N PHE A 63 12.80 -2.74 3.75
CA PHE A 63 13.57 -2.88 4.99
C PHE A 63 14.77 -1.91 5.07
N GLY A 64 14.97 -1.07 4.05
CA GLY A 64 16.08 -0.12 4.01
C GLY A 64 17.45 -0.79 3.82
N PRO A 65 18.55 -0.15 4.27
CA PRO A 65 19.90 -0.67 4.08
C PRO A 65 20.18 -1.95 4.90
N THR A 66 19.38 -2.22 5.93
CA THR A 66 19.54 -3.35 6.86
C THR A 66 18.87 -4.60 6.32
N VAL A 67 19.31 -5.07 5.15
CA VAL A 67 18.87 -6.35 4.61
C VAL A 67 19.47 -7.48 5.47
N PHE A 68 18.63 -8.37 5.99
CA PHE A 68 19.06 -9.47 6.87
C PHE A 68 20.21 -10.30 6.24
N PRO A 69 21.20 -10.74 7.02
CA PRO A 69 22.31 -11.56 6.52
C PRO A 69 21.80 -12.77 5.71
N GLY A 70 22.39 -13.01 4.53
CA GLY A 70 22.01 -14.10 3.64
C GLY A 70 20.75 -13.87 2.81
N ARG A 71 20.16 -12.66 2.81
CA ARG A 71 19.02 -12.30 1.94
C ARG A 71 19.45 -11.36 0.81
N ASN A 72 18.85 -11.56 -0.36
CA ASN A 72 19.10 -10.70 -1.52
C ASN A 72 18.29 -9.41 -1.39
N ALA A 73 18.98 -8.27 -1.45
CA ALA A 73 18.39 -6.94 -1.37
C ALA A 73 17.43 -6.63 -2.53
N SER A 74 17.65 -7.28 -3.67
CA SER A 74 16.85 -7.14 -4.88
C SER A 74 15.69 -8.12 -4.98
N ASP A 75 15.43 -8.93 -3.93
CA ASP A 75 14.24 -9.79 -3.89
C ASP A 75 12.99 -8.92 -4.09
N GLU A 76 12.19 -9.28 -5.09
CA GLU A 76 10.96 -8.56 -5.41
C GLU A 76 9.80 -9.11 -4.60
N PHE A 77 9.08 -8.20 -3.96
CA PHE A 77 7.84 -8.44 -3.25
C PHE A 77 6.71 -7.79 -4.03
N PHE A 78 5.73 -8.61 -4.38
CA PHE A 78 4.52 -8.17 -5.04
C PHE A 78 3.45 -7.93 -3.99
N LEU A 79 2.96 -6.68 -3.92
CA LEU A 79 1.81 -6.38 -3.08
C LEU A 79 0.54 -6.87 -3.78
N GLU A 80 0.08 -8.05 -3.41
CA GLU A 80 -1.16 -8.64 -3.92
C GLU A 80 -2.38 -8.07 -3.21
N ILE A 81 -3.30 -7.45 -3.97
CA ILE A 81 -4.53 -6.86 -3.42
C ILE A 81 -5.40 -7.91 -2.70
N ASN A 82 -5.34 -9.18 -3.11
CA ASN A 82 -6.07 -10.27 -2.45
C ASN A 82 -5.55 -10.56 -1.04
N LEU A 83 -4.22 -10.47 -0.84
CA LEU A 83 -3.63 -10.62 0.48
C LEU A 83 -4.04 -9.45 1.39
N LEU A 84 -4.04 -8.22 0.83
CA LEU A 84 -4.52 -7.05 1.55
C LEU A 84 -6.00 -7.18 1.96
N ARG A 85 -6.86 -7.71 1.07
CA ARG A 85 -8.27 -8.02 1.40
C ARG A 85 -8.41 -9.03 2.54
N THR A 86 -7.55 -10.04 2.57
CA THR A 86 -7.55 -11.06 3.63
C THR A 86 -7.18 -10.44 4.97
N VAL A 87 -6.06 -9.72 5.04
CA VAL A 87 -5.62 -9.03 6.25
C VAL A 87 -6.65 -7.99 6.72
N ALA A 88 -7.27 -7.27 5.77
CA ALA A 88 -8.32 -6.31 6.09
C ALA A 88 -9.56 -6.98 6.69
N LYS A 89 -9.96 -8.16 6.19
CA LYS A 89 -11.07 -8.92 6.74
C LYS A 89 -10.79 -9.34 8.18
N ASP A 90 -9.59 -9.87 8.45
CA ASP A 90 -9.20 -10.29 9.79
C ASP A 90 -9.20 -9.10 10.77
N ALA A 91 -8.67 -7.95 10.34
CA ALA A 91 -8.67 -6.73 11.13
C ALA A 91 -10.09 -6.20 11.41
N LEU A 92 -10.99 -6.25 10.42
CA LEU A 92 -12.39 -5.85 10.60
C LEU A 92 -13.12 -6.77 11.58
N ASP A 93 -12.87 -8.08 11.53
CA ASP A 93 -13.52 -9.06 12.40
C ASP A 93 -13.18 -8.83 13.88
N ILE A 94 -11.92 -8.49 14.18
CA ILE A 94 -11.47 -8.08 15.53
C ILE A 94 -12.24 -6.86 16.03
N MET A 95 -12.70 -5.99 15.13
CA MET A 95 -13.50 -4.79 15.45
C MET A 95 -15.01 -5.04 15.42
N HIS A 96 -15.45 -6.28 15.22
CA HIS A 96 -16.85 -6.64 14.98
C HIS A 96 -17.47 -5.92 13.77
N LEU A 97 -16.66 -5.71 12.73
CA LEU A 97 -17.05 -5.11 11.47
C LEU A 97 -16.95 -6.12 10.34
N ARG A 98 -17.71 -5.89 9.27
CA ARG A 98 -17.76 -6.78 8.11
C ARG A 98 -17.54 -6.01 6.82
N PRO A 99 -16.88 -6.61 5.81
CA PRO A 99 -16.85 -6.02 4.47
C PRO A 99 -18.28 -5.79 3.95
N ALA A 100 -18.45 -4.65 3.27
CA ALA A 100 -19.71 -4.27 2.64
C ALA A 100 -20.14 -5.20 1.51
#